data_AF-A0A550I1X7-F1
#
_entry.id   AF-A0A550I1X7-F1
#
_cell.length_a   1.000
_cell.length_b   1.000
_cell.length_c   1.000
_cell.angle_alpha   90.00
_cell.angle_beta   90.00
_cell.angle_gamma   90.00
#
_symmetry.space_group_name_H-M   'P 1'
#
loop_
_entity.id
_entity.type
_entity.pdbx_description
1 polymer ?
#
loop_
_entity_poly.entity_id
_entity_poly.type
_entity_poly.pdbx_seq_one_letter_code
_entity_poly.pdbx_strand_id
1 'polypeptide(L)'
;MTWIKPPFLWMMYRCGWGTKAGQETVLAVEITRDGFEWALRNACLSSYVRGVHPDRAAWQRQLKHAPARIQWDPERDLRLHALPYRSLQLGLSGEAVRRYADDWTVSISDVTPLAHEIHALVGNGDLESAARLLPQERPYPAPEELPAHVRP
;
A
#
# COMPACT_ATOMS: atom_id res chain seq x y z
N MET A 1 -13.26 -6.71 -1.85
CA MET A 1 -11.78 -6.60 -1.91
C MET A 1 -11.41 -5.26 -1.31
N THR A 2 -10.39 -5.20 -0.47
CA THR A 2 -9.84 -3.95 0.08
C THR A 2 -8.37 -3.81 -0.32
N TRP A 3 -7.83 -2.59 -0.31
CA TRP A 3 -6.44 -2.32 -0.67
C TRP A 3 -5.75 -1.55 0.46
N ILE A 4 -4.57 -2.03 0.84
CA ILE A 4 -3.69 -1.39 1.81
C ILE A 4 -2.48 -0.84 1.06
N LYS A 5 -2.08 0.37 1.46
CA LYS A 5 -0.99 1.13 0.87
C LYS A 5 -0.06 1.61 1.97
N PRO A 6 1.13 0.99 2.08
CA PRO A 6 2.13 1.46 3.03
C PRO A 6 2.59 2.91 2.77
N PRO A 7 2.84 3.36 1.52
CA PRO A 7 3.37 4.71 1.31
C PRO A 7 2.32 5.82 1.56
N PHE A 8 2.68 6.80 2.39
CA PHE A 8 1.81 7.92 2.77
C PHE A 8 1.45 8.79 1.56
N LEU A 9 2.45 9.16 0.75
CA LEU A 9 2.26 10.06 -0.40
C LEU A 9 1.45 9.43 -1.53
N TRP A 10 1.47 8.10 -1.65
CA TRP A 10 0.55 7.40 -2.55
C TRP A 10 -0.91 7.59 -2.08
N MET A 11 -1.17 7.45 -0.78
CA MET A 11 -2.50 7.70 -0.23
C MET A 11 -2.92 9.15 -0.49
N MET A 12 -2.03 10.12 -0.34
CA MET A 12 -2.30 11.53 -0.61
C MET A 12 -2.63 11.79 -2.08
N TYR A 13 -1.93 11.13 -3.01
CA TYR A 13 -2.27 11.15 -4.44
C TYR A 13 -3.69 10.60 -4.70
N ARG A 14 -4.04 9.48 -4.04
CA ARG A 14 -5.33 8.82 -4.22
C ARG A 14 -6.49 9.66 -3.71
N CYS A 15 -6.43 10.15 -2.47
CA CYS A 15 -7.48 10.94 -1.83
C CYS A 15 -7.40 12.43 -2.14
N GLY A 16 -6.34 12.89 -2.81
CA GLY A 16 -6.11 14.32 -3.03
C GLY A 16 -5.92 15.05 -1.71
N TRP A 17 -5.05 14.54 -0.83
CA TRP A 17 -4.83 15.10 0.51
C TRP A 17 -6.10 15.18 1.39
N GLY A 18 -7.07 14.29 1.21
CA GLY A 18 -8.33 14.34 1.95
C GLY A 18 -9.35 15.33 1.39
N THR A 19 -9.15 15.87 0.19
CA THR A 19 -10.06 16.89 -0.40
C THR A 19 -11.05 16.33 -1.41
N LYS A 20 -10.87 15.08 -1.88
CA LYS A 20 -11.78 14.46 -2.84
C LYS A 20 -13.05 13.96 -2.14
N ALA A 21 -14.19 14.19 -2.78
CA ALA A 21 -15.49 13.70 -2.31
C ALA A 21 -15.46 12.18 -2.08
N GLY A 22 -15.92 11.75 -0.90
CA GLY A 22 -15.94 10.36 -0.44
C GLY A 22 -14.57 9.78 -0.03
N GLN A 23 -13.56 10.63 0.14
CA GLN A 23 -12.19 10.27 0.57
C GLN A 23 -11.60 11.35 1.49
N GLU A 24 -12.42 11.95 2.34
CA GLU A 24 -12.06 13.09 3.17
C GLU A 24 -11.27 12.70 4.43
N THR A 25 -11.35 11.43 4.83
CA THR A 25 -10.67 10.90 6.00
C THR A 25 -9.47 10.05 5.61
N VAL A 26 -8.33 10.32 6.23
CA VAL A 26 -7.09 9.55 6.08
C VAL A 26 -6.79 8.84 7.38
N LEU A 27 -6.77 7.51 7.33
CA LEU A 27 -6.47 6.68 8.50
C LEU A 27 -5.12 5.98 8.33
N ALA A 28 -4.28 6.08 9.35
CA ALA A 28 -3.13 5.20 9.51
C ALA A 28 -3.57 3.96 10.28
N VAL A 29 -3.44 2.79 9.65
CA VAL A 29 -3.79 1.50 10.27
C VAL A 29 -2.51 0.75 10.57
N GLU A 30 -2.28 0.48 11.84
CA GLU A 30 -1.19 -0.37 12.29
C GLU A 30 -1.66 -1.83 12.28
N ILE A 31 -0.85 -2.71 11.70
CA ILE A 31 -1.12 -4.15 11.68
C ILE A 31 0.04 -4.95 12.22
N THR A 32 -0.26 -6.14 12.73
CA THR A 32 0.77 -7.10 13.13
C THR A 32 1.67 -7.46 11.96
N ARG A 33 2.97 -7.56 12.25
CA ARG A 33 3.97 -7.99 11.28
C ARG A 33 3.64 -9.38 10.72
N ASP A 34 3.25 -10.31 11.59
CA ASP A 34 2.89 -11.68 11.19
C ASP A 34 1.69 -11.70 10.24
N GLY A 35 0.68 -10.85 10.46
CA GLY A 35 -0.46 -10.70 9.57
C GLY A 35 -0.06 -10.17 8.19
N PHE A 36 0.80 -9.16 8.15
CA PHE A 36 1.36 -8.62 6.91
C PHE A 36 2.16 -9.69 6.14
N GLU A 37 3.07 -10.40 6.81
CA GLU A 37 3.87 -11.46 6.19
C GLU A 37 3.04 -12.66 5.74
N TRP A 38 1.98 -13.01 6.47
CA TRP A 38 1.01 -14.01 6.03
C TRP A 38 0.36 -13.58 4.72
N ALA A 39 -0.06 -12.32 4.59
CA ALA A 39 -0.66 -11.82 3.37
C ALA A 39 0.31 -11.86 2.19
N LEU A 40 1.59 -11.50 2.40
CA LEU A 40 2.63 -11.58 1.36
C LEU A 40 2.88 -13.03 0.90
N ARG A 41 2.95 -13.99 1.82
CA ARG A 41 3.13 -15.41 1.50
C ARG A 41 1.96 -16.01 0.72
N ASN A 42 0.74 -15.50 0.95
CA ASN A 42 -0.48 -15.96 0.30
C ASN A 42 -0.92 -15.07 -0.88
N ALA A 43 -0.05 -14.19 -1.35
CA ALA A 43 -0.37 -13.27 -2.43
C ALA A 43 -0.12 -13.85 -3.84
N CYS A 44 -0.89 -13.35 -4.80
CA CYS A 44 -0.66 -13.52 -6.24
C CYS A 44 -0.46 -12.14 -6.91
N LEU A 45 0.32 -12.03 -7.98
CA LEU A 45 0.41 -10.78 -8.73
C LEU A 45 -0.93 -10.38 -9.33
N SER A 46 -1.28 -9.10 -9.25
CA SER A 46 -2.53 -8.56 -9.80
C SER A 46 -2.54 -8.53 -11.34
N SER A 47 -1.40 -8.80 -11.98
CA SER A 47 -1.22 -8.87 -13.44
C SER A 47 -0.40 -10.10 -13.83
N TYR A 48 -0.61 -10.58 -15.06
CA TYR A 48 0.20 -11.66 -15.62
C TYR A 48 1.60 -11.17 -15.97
N VAL A 49 2.62 -11.79 -15.38
CA VAL A 49 4.03 -11.60 -15.72
C VAL A 49 4.60 -12.87 -16.36
N ARG A 50 5.12 -12.72 -17.58
CA ARG A 50 5.79 -13.81 -18.31
C ARG A 50 7.06 -14.21 -17.55
N GLY A 51 7.28 -15.52 -17.37
CA GLY A 51 8.44 -16.05 -16.64
C GLY A 51 8.22 -16.22 -15.14
N VAL A 52 7.21 -15.54 -14.58
CA VAL A 52 6.74 -15.78 -13.20
C VAL A 52 5.62 -16.82 -13.19
N HIS A 53 4.66 -16.69 -14.11
CA HIS A 53 3.56 -17.64 -14.24
C HIS A 53 3.78 -18.57 -15.45
N PRO A 54 3.37 -19.86 -15.36
CA PRO A 54 3.46 -20.79 -16.49
C PRO A 54 2.69 -20.32 -17.72
N ASP A 55 1.46 -19.85 -17.51
CA ASP A 55 0.59 -19.29 -18.54
C ASP A 55 -0.49 -18.37 -17.93
N ARG A 56 -1.26 -17.70 -18.79
CA ARG A 56 -2.34 -16.79 -18.36
C ARG A 56 -3.48 -17.50 -17.64
N ALA A 57 -3.83 -18.73 -18.03
CA ALA A 57 -4.92 -19.47 -17.43
C ALA A 57 -4.57 -19.96 -16.01
N ALA A 58 -3.33 -20.41 -15.79
CA ALA A 58 -2.79 -20.75 -14.49
C ALA A 58 -2.78 -19.54 -13.55
N TRP A 59 -2.29 -18.38 -14.03
CA TRP A 59 -2.35 -17.12 -13.29
C TRP A 59 -3.79 -16.74 -12.93
N GLN A 60 -4.74 -16.79 -13.87
CA GLN A 60 -6.15 -16.46 -13.58
C GLN A 60 -6.77 -17.38 -12.52
N ARG A 61 -6.47 -18.68 -12.55
CA ARG A 61 -6.91 -19.62 -11.51
C ARG A 61 -6.32 -19.25 -10.16
N GLN A 62 -5.00 -19.01 -10.09
CA GLN A 62 -4.34 -18.56 -8.86
C GLN A 62 -4.95 -17.26 -8.32
N LEU A 63 -5.10 -16.25 -9.18
CA LEU A 63 -5.64 -14.93 -8.83
C LEU A 63 -7.08 -15.00 -8.27
N LYS A 64 -7.88 -15.94 -8.77
CA LYS A 64 -9.27 -16.15 -8.31
C LYS A 64 -9.32 -16.71 -6.89
N HIS A 65 -8.35 -17.53 -6.51
CA HIS A 65 -8.32 -18.20 -5.20
C HIS A 65 -7.40 -17.53 -4.18
N ALA A 66 -6.47 -16.68 -4.62
CA ALA A 66 -5.52 -16.02 -3.74
C ALA A 66 -6.23 -15.04 -2.80
N PRO A 67 -6.06 -15.19 -1.47
CA PRO A 67 -6.67 -14.28 -0.50
C PRO A 67 -6.01 -12.90 -0.51
N ALA A 68 -4.77 -12.81 -1.01
CA ALA A 68 -4.06 -11.54 -1.19
C ALA A 68 -3.56 -11.35 -2.63
N ARG A 69 -3.36 -10.09 -3.02
CA ARG A 69 -2.83 -9.70 -4.32
C ARG A 69 -1.78 -8.62 -4.18
N ILE A 70 -0.76 -8.67 -5.03
CA ILE A 70 0.32 -7.70 -5.04
C ILE A 70 0.31 -6.93 -6.35
N GLN A 71 0.41 -5.60 -6.21
CA GLN A 71 0.62 -4.68 -7.31
C GLN A 71 1.77 -3.76 -6.96
N TRP A 72 2.61 -3.43 -7.94
CA TRP A 72 3.73 -2.50 -7.78
C TRP A 72 3.35 -1.17 -8.42
N ASP A 73 2.99 -0.20 -7.60
CA ASP A 73 2.62 1.14 -8.07
C ASP A 73 3.82 2.09 -8.01
N PRO A 74 3.91 3.08 -8.90
CA PRO A 74 4.99 4.05 -8.80
C PRO A 74 4.88 4.82 -7.48
N GLU A 75 6.01 5.09 -6.85
CA GLU A 75 6.08 5.94 -5.66
C GLU A 75 5.75 7.40 -6.02
N ARG A 76 5.49 8.24 -5.01
CA ARG A 76 5.13 9.64 -5.18
C ARG A 76 6.07 10.58 -4.42
N ASP A 77 6.38 11.72 -5.03
CA ASP A 77 7.03 12.84 -4.33
C ASP A 77 5.99 13.72 -3.60
N LEU A 78 6.46 14.75 -2.86
CA LEU A 78 5.60 15.71 -2.16
C LEU A 78 4.65 16.49 -3.06
N ARG A 79 4.98 16.61 -4.36
CA ARG A 79 4.13 17.22 -5.39
C ARG A 79 3.24 16.19 -6.08
N LEU A 80 3.23 14.96 -5.60
CA LEU A 80 2.49 13.82 -6.11
C LEU A 80 2.87 13.41 -7.55
N HIS A 81 4.06 13.75 -8.01
CA HIS A 81 4.61 13.22 -9.25
C HIS A 81 5.09 11.78 -9.06
N ALA A 82 5.01 10.98 -10.12
CA ALA A 82 5.51 9.61 -10.11
C ALA A 82 7.05 9.58 -10.07
N LEU A 83 7.60 8.78 -9.16
CA LEU A 83 9.04 8.52 -9.05
C LEU A 83 9.44 7.29 -9.91
N PRO A 84 10.74 7.12 -10.25
CA PRO A 84 11.20 6.05 -11.14
C PRO A 84 11.26 4.66 -10.49
N TYR A 85 10.82 4.53 -9.23
CA TYR A 85 10.74 3.27 -8.50
C TYR A 85 9.31 3.01 -8.02
N ARG A 86 9.04 1.76 -7.63
CA ARG A 86 7.71 1.29 -7.28
C ARG A 86 7.67 0.78 -5.84
N SER A 87 6.51 0.93 -5.24
CA SER A 87 6.20 0.47 -3.88
C SER A 87 4.99 -0.46 -3.89
N LEU A 88 4.90 -1.27 -2.84
CA LEU A 88 3.89 -2.30 -2.70
C LEU A 88 2.48 -1.71 -2.59
N GLN A 89 1.55 -2.35 -3.27
CA GLN A 89 0.12 -2.28 -3.02
C GLN A 89 -0.39 -3.68 -2.72
N LEU A 90 -0.98 -3.84 -1.54
CA LEU A 90 -1.49 -5.13 -1.08
C LEU A 90 -3.01 -5.13 -1.13
N GLY A 91 -3.58 -5.97 -1.98
CA GLY A 91 -5.02 -6.18 -2.07
C GLY A 91 -5.44 -7.38 -1.26
N LEU A 92 -6.44 -7.24 -0.40
CA LEU A 92 -6.97 -8.32 0.44
C LEU A 92 -8.39 -8.72 0.02
N SER A 93 -8.65 -10.02 0.02
CA SER A 93 -9.93 -10.62 -0.35
C SER A 93 -10.21 -11.88 0.49
N GLY A 94 -11.47 -12.31 0.53
CA GLY A 94 -11.86 -13.53 1.25
C GLY A 94 -11.45 -13.49 2.73
N GLU A 95 -10.75 -14.53 3.19
CA GLU A 95 -10.31 -14.63 4.59
C GLU A 95 -9.36 -13.51 5.01
N ALA A 96 -8.53 -12.98 4.10
CA ALA A 96 -7.56 -11.96 4.45
C ALA A 96 -8.22 -10.66 4.90
N VAL A 97 -9.43 -10.35 4.40
CA VAL A 97 -10.18 -9.15 4.84
C VAL A 97 -10.64 -9.30 6.28
N ARG A 98 -11.14 -10.49 6.65
CA ARG A 98 -11.59 -10.78 8.02
C ARG A 98 -10.42 -10.77 8.98
N ARG A 99 -9.35 -11.51 8.65
CA ARG A 99 -8.12 -11.51 9.46
C ARG A 99 -7.53 -10.11 9.61
N TYR A 100 -7.51 -9.31 8.54
CA TYR A 100 -7.05 -7.92 8.63
C TYR A 100 -7.83 -7.11 9.66
N ALA A 101 -9.16 -7.17 9.61
CA ALA A 101 -10.03 -6.38 10.48
C ALA A 101 -10.09 -6.90 11.92
N ASP A 102 -10.14 -8.22 12.08
CA ASP A 102 -10.47 -8.86 13.37
C ASP A 102 -9.21 -9.32 14.13
N ASP A 103 -8.15 -9.71 13.42
CA ASP A 103 -6.96 -10.36 14.01
C ASP A 103 -5.68 -9.52 13.89
N TRP A 104 -5.49 -8.79 12.78
CA TRP A 104 -4.21 -8.14 12.48
C TRP A 104 -4.16 -6.68 12.90
N THR A 105 -5.29 -5.96 12.93
CA THR A 105 -5.31 -4.54 13.31
C THR A 105 -4.89 -4.37 14.77
N VAL A 106 -3.83 -3.59 14.98
CA VAL A 106 -3.30 -3.21 16.29
C VAL A 106 -3.89 -1.88 16.72
N SER A 107 -3.89 -0.89 15.83
CA SER A 107 -4.40 0.45 16.10
C SER A 107 -4.88 1.14 14.82
N ILE A 108 -5.78 2.12 14.99
CA ILE A 108 -6.23 3.01 13.91
C ILE A 108 -6.10 4.43 14.42
N SER A 109 -5.34 5.25 13.70
CA SER A 109 -5.13 6.66 13.99
C SER A 109 -5.69 7.53 12.86
N ASP A 110 -6.46 8.56 13.20
CA ASP A 110 -6.85 9.58 12.24
C ASP A 110 -5.67 10.52 11.99
N VAL A 111 -5.15 10.47 10.76
CA VAL A 111 -4.02 11.31 10.30
C VAL A 111 -4.49 12.36 9.29
N THR A 112 -5.80 12.61 9.19
CA THR A 112 -6.37 13.68 8.37
C THR A 112 -5.78 15.05 8.71
N PRO A 113 -5.60 15.44 10.00
CA PRO A 113 -4.96 16.72 10.33
C PRO A 113 -3.52 16.82 9.78
N LEU A 114 -2.74 15.73 9.91
CA LEU A 114 -1.37 15.67 9.37
C LEU A 114 -1.36 15.81 7.84
N ALA A 115 -2.28 15.13 7.15
CA ALA A 115 -2.43 15.24 5.70
C ALA A 115 -2.72 16.69 5.27
N HIS A 116 -3.63 17.37 5.96
CA HIS A 116 -3.95 18.77 5.68
C HIS A 116 -2.78 19.72 5.98
N GLU A 117 -2.05 19.50 7.08
CA GLU A 117 -0.89 20.31 7.44
C GLU A 117 0.22 20.21 6.39
N ILE A 118 0.58 18.99 5.98
CA ILE A 118 1.57 18.76 4.93
C ILE A 118 1.08 19.37 3.62
N HIS A 119 -0.20 19.21 3.28
CA HIS A 119 -0.77 19.80 2.06
C HIS A 119 -0.66 21.32 2.04
N ALA A 120 -0.94 22.00 3.16
CA ALA A 120 -0.83 23.44 3.28
C ALA A 120 0.62 23.92 3.08
N LEU A 121 1.61 23.22 3.66
CA LEU A 121 3.03 23.52 3.48
C LEU A 121 3.47 23.35 2.02
N VAL A 122 3.05 22.25 1.38
CA VAL A 122 3.31 22.02 -0.06
C VAL A 122 2.68 23.11 -0.92
N GLY A 123 1.44 23.53 -0.60
CA GLY A 123 0.74 24.61 -1.30
C GLY A 123 1.43 25.97 -1.18
N ASN A 124 2.06 26.24 -0.03
CA ASN A 124 2.85 27.44 0.23
C ASN A 124 4.28 27.36 -0.32
N GLY A 125 4.69 26.22 -0.87
CA GLY A 125 6.04 25.99 -1.39
C GLY A 125 7.09 25.64 -0.32
N ASP A 126 6.71 25.48 0.95
CA ASP A 126 7.60 25.06 2.04
C ASP A 126 7.77 23.53 2.06
N LEU A 127 8.49 23.01 1.06
CA LEU A 127 8.74 21.58 0.91
C LEU A 127 9.65 21.00 2.00
N GLU A 128 10.49 21.83 2.62
CA GLU A 128 11.43 21.38 3.64
C GLU A 128 10.68 21.06 4.94
N SER A 129 9.78 21.94 5.38
CA SER A 129 8.91 21.66 6.53
C SER A 129 7.95 20.52 6.24
N ALA A 130 7.38 20.46 5.03
CA ALA A 130 6.51 19.35 4.62
C ALA A 130 7.25 18.00 4.71
N ALA A 131 8.50 17.93 4.25
CA ALA A 131 9.31 16.72 4.30
C ALA A 131 9.60 16.25 5.74
N ARG A 132 9.80 17.17 6.69
CA ARG A 132 10.02 16.83 8.11
C ARG A 132 8.81 16.19 8.79
N LEU A 133 7.60 16.51 8.31
CA LEU A 133 6.35 15.97 8.85
C LEU A 133 5.96 14.62 8.23
N LEU A 134 6.60 14.20 7.14
CA LEU A 134 6.30 12.91 6.54
C LEU A 134 6.60 11.76 7.52
N PRO A 135 5.73 10.72 7.56
CA PRO A 135 6.07 9.49 8.24
C PRO A 135 7.42 8.95 7.77
N GLN A 136 8.24 8.46 8.70
CA GLN A 136 9.53 7.85 8.35
C GLN A 136 9.32 6.46 7.74
N GLU A 137 9.40 6.39 6.42
CA GLU A 137 9.33 5.13 5.69
C GLU A 137 10.72 4.49 5.59
N ARG A 138 10.77 3.17 5.76
CA ARG A 138 12.01 2.38 5.65
C ARG A 138 11.75 1.17 4.75
N PRO A 139 12.74 0.71 3.96
CA PRO A 139 12.61 -0.54 3.24
C PRO A 139 12.21 -1.67 4.19
N TYR A 140 11.16 -2.40 3.83
CA TYR A 140 10.70 -3.52 4.65
C TYR A 140 11.76 -4.64 4.62
N PRO A 141 12.22 -5.15 5.78
CA PRO A 141 13.18 -6.25 5.84
C PRO A 141 12.47 -7.55 5.51
N ALA A 142 12.19 -7.73 4.23
CA ALA A 142 11.62 -8.93 3.66
C ALA A 142 12.43 -10.16 4.11
N PRO A 143 11.80 -11.21 4.66
CA PRO A 143 12.49 -12.48 4.83
C PRO A 143 13.01 -12.96 3.47
N GLU A 144 14.16 -13.65 3.43
CA GLU A 144 14.75 -14.19 2.19
C GLU A 144 13.74 -15.04 1.38
N GLU A 145 12.77 -15.61 2.09
CA GLU A 145 11.64 -16.40 1.58
C GLU A 145 10.49 -15.58 0.97
N LEU A 146 10.61 -14.26 0.78
CA LEU A 146 9.61 -13.56 -0.02
C LEU A 146 9.55 -14.23 -1.40
N PRO A 147 8.41 -14.82 -1.77
CA PRO A 147 8.36 -15.68 -2.93
C PRO A 147 8.82 -14.94 -4.17
N ALA A 148 9.62 -15.58 -5.03
CA ALA A 148 10.09 -14.97 -6.27
C ALA A 148 8.92 -14.43 -7.13
N HIS A 149 7.72 -15.01 -6.97
CA HIS A 149 6.52 -14.61 -7.68
C HIS A 149 5.88 -13.30 -7.21
N VAL A 150 6.41 -12.63 -6.19
CA VAL A 150 5.87 -11.33 -5.71
C VAL A 150 6.87 -10.18 -5.79
N ARG A 151 8.10 -10.44 -6.24
CA ARG A 151 9.14 -9.42 -6.42
C ARG A 151 8.84 -8.53 -7.64
N PRO A 152 9.25 -7.24 -7.64
CA PRO A 152 9.02 -6.33 -8.75
C PRO A 152 9.74 -6.74 -10.04
#